data_AF-A0A738J921-F1
#
_entry.id   AF-A0A738J921-F1
#
_cell.length_a   1.000
_cell.length_b   1.000
_cell.length_c   1.000
_cell.angle_alpha   90.00
_cell.angle_beta   90.00
_cell.angle_gamma   90.00
#
_symmetry.space_group_name_H-M   'P 1'
#
loop_
_entity.id
_entity.type
_entity.pdbx_description
1 polymer ?
#
loop_
_entity_poly.entity_id
_entity_poly.type
_entity_poly.pdbx_seq_one_letter_code
_entity_poly.pdbx_strand_id
1 'polypeptide(L)' 'MIIISYIVLCLLFIVYLYTLSVRIEGKIINVMVPYLIITVP' A
#
# COMPACT_ATOMS: atom_id res chain seq x y z
N MET A 1 -28.79 0.33 -12.23
CA MET A 1 -27.55 0.40 -13.03
C MET A 1 -26.52 1.40 -12.49
N ILE A 2 -26.91 2.61 -12.08
CA ILE A 2 -25.97 3.64 -11.57
C ILE A 2 -25.35 3.27 -10.21
N ILE A 3 -26.17 2.75 -9.29
CA ILE A 3 -25.73 2.39 -7.91
C ILE A 3 -24.64 1.31 -7.93
N ILE A 4 -24.80 0.28 -8.77
CA ILE A 4 -23.82 -0.81 -8.89
C ILE A 4 -22.47 -0.28 -9.42
N SER A 5 -22.51 0.63 -10.41
CA SER A 5 -21.30 1.25 -10.95
C SER A 5 -20.57 2.11 -9.91
N TYR A 6 -21.32 2.83 -9.06
CA TYR A 6 -20.76 3.60 -7.96
C TYR A 6 -20.04 2.72 -6.93
N ILE A 7 -20.68 1.61 -6.54
CA ILE A 7 -20.09 0.64 -5.59
C ILE A 7 -18.79 0.04 -6.16
N VAL A 8 -18.78 -0.33 -7.44
CA VAL A 8 -17.59 -0.87 -8.11
C VAL A 8 -16.46 0.16 -8.15
N LEU A 9 -16.76 1.43 -8.44
CA LEU A 9 -15.77 2.51 -8.41
C LEU A 9 -15.18 2.72 -7.01
N CYS A 10 -16.03 2.70 -5.96
CA CYS A 10 -15.55 2.78 -4.58
C CYS A 10 -14.63 1.61 -4.20
N LEU A 11 -14.98 0.38 -4.60
CA LEU A 11 -14.14 -0.79 -4.34
C LEU A 11 -12.78 -0.69 -5.05
N LEU A 12 -12.77 -0.28 -6.32
CA LEU A 12 -11.53 -0.07 -7.07
C LEU A 12 -10.64 1.01 -6.43
N PHE A 13 -11.25 2.09 -5.94
CA PHE A 13 -10.52 3.16 -5.26
C PHE A 13 -9.86 2.68 -3.96
N ILE A 14 -10.57 1.89 -3.14
CA ILE A 14 -10.04 1.33 -1.90
C ILE A 14 -8.88 0.37 -2.20
N VAL A 15 -9.02 -0.52 -3.19
CA VAL A 15 -7.95 -1.44 -3.61
C VAL A 15 -6.72 -0.67 -4.10
N TYR A 16 -6.93 0.39 -4.88
CA TYR A 16 -5.84 1.25 -5.34
C TYR A 16 -5.09 1.88 -4.17
N LEU A 17 -5.80 2.48 -3.21
CA LEU A 17 -5.18 3.06 -2.01
C LEU A 17 -4.43 2.01 -1.17
N TYR A 18 -4.98 0.81 -1.02
CA TYR A 18 -4.34 -0.29 -0.29
C TYR A 18 -3.03 -0.71 -0.98
N THR A 19 -3.05 -0.91 -2.30
CA THR A 19 -1.84 -1.27 -3.05
C THR A 19 -0.77 -0.18 -3.00
N LEU A 20 -1.17 1.10 -3.02
CA LEU A 20 -0.26 2.23 -2.86
C LEU A 20 0.36 2.24 -1.46
N SER A 21 -0.45 2.05 -0.42
CA SER A 21 0.00 1.98 0.98
C SER A 21 0.99 0.84 1.20
N VAL A 22 0.67 -0.37 0.73
CA VAL A 22 1.56 -1.54 0.83
C VAL A 22 2.85 -1.33 0.05
N ARG A 23 2.81 -0.64 -1.10
CA ARG A 23 4.03 -0.34 -1.88
C ARG A 23 4.91 0.68 -1.17
N ILE A 24 4.32 1.65 -0.48
CA ILE A 24 5.05 2.66 0.30
C ILE A 24 5.61 2.04 1.58
N GLU A 25 4.80 1.33 2.36
CA GLU A 25 5.23 0.64 3.58
C GLU A 25 6.24 -0.47 3.27
N GLY A 26 6.01 -1.27 2.23
CA GLY A 26 6.96 -2.30 1.78
C GLY A 26 8.29 -1.71 1.31
N LYS A 27 8.28 -0.51 0.70
CA LYS A 27 9.51 0.22 0.37
C LYS A 27 10.19 0.77 1.61
N ILE A 28 9.44 1.26 2.61
CA ILE A 28 9.99 1.70 3.89
C ILE A 28 10.62 0.52 4.64
N ILE A 29 9.93 -0.62 4.75
CA ILE A 29 10.45 -1.83 5.39
C ILE A 29 11.70 -2.33 4.66
N ASN A 30 11.68 -2.40 3.32
CA ASN A 30 12.83 -2.88 2.54
C ASN A 30 14.05 -1.94 2.58
N VAL A 31 13.87 -0.67 2.93
CA VAL A 31 14.99 0.28 3.13
C VAL A 31 15.42 0.33 4.60
N MET A 32 14.46 0.24 5.53
CA MET A 32 14.69 0.38 6.97
C MET A 32 15.24 -0.90 7.60
N VAL A 33 14.83 -2.09 7.14
CA VAL A 33 15.36 -3.39 7.61
C VAL A 33 16.87 -3.52 7.35
N PRO A 34 17.39 -3.33 6.13
CA PRO A 34 18.84 -3.39 5.91
C PRO A 34 19.59 -2.28 6.64
N TYR A 35 19.00 -1.08 6.79
CA TYR A 35 19.61 -0.02 7.59
C TYR A 35 19.72 -0.41 9.07
N LEU A 36 18.70 -1.05 9.65
CA LEU A 36 18.73 -1.53 11.03
C LEU A 36 19.80 -2.62 11.23
N ILE A 37 19.93 -3.55 10.28
CA ILE A 37 20.93 -4.64 10.35
C ILE A 37 22.36 -4.09 10.28
N ILE A 38 22.61 -3.00 9.53
CA ILE A 38 23.95 -2.41 9.40
C ILE A 38 24.29 -1.50 10.60
N THR A 39 23.28 -0.85 11.19
CA THR A 39 23.47 0.12 12.29
C THR A 39 23.48 -0.50 13.68
N VAL A 40 22.90 -1.70 13.84
CA VAL A 40 23.02 -2.49 15.07
C VAL A 40 24.26 -3.39 14.93
N PRO A 41 25.33 -3.13 15.70
CA PRO A 41 26.58 -3.91 15.63
C PRO A 41 26.42 -5.34 16.17
#